data_AF-A0A933ZFH9-F1
#
_entry.id   AF-A0A933ZFH9-F1
#
_cell.length_a   1.000
_cell.length_b   1.000
_cell.length_c   1.000
_cell.angle_alpha   90.00
_cell.angle_beta   90.00
_cell.angle_gamma   90.00
#
_symmetry.space_group_name_H-M   'P 1'
#
loop_
_entity.id
_entity.type
_entity.pdbx_description
1 polymer ?
#
loop_
_entity_poly.entity_id
_entity_poly.type
_entity_poly.pdbx_seq_one_letter_code
_entity_poly.pdbx_strand_id
1 'polypeptide(L)'
;MEKSEKAELRAPQTEIARAQLPVCATDGDEELVDRVALEIRAILGRTVALGMEEVGELLLRTFYNDDPALYASTSHAKHVSLRLLERRCESLSLPVRRAFLGKALQLAVLSRTLPAQARFRLLPSSHRLELLPLRCPEKIEALAIKALGEKMSVKRVRSAVRKERGKHRSERGRKPTPAILKAIGSSARPLRDRATGRLAFRREDLAGLSREQLKKAQAEADGLLKKIEELIRLLQ
;
A
#
# COMPACT_ATOMS: atom_id res chain seq x y z
N MET A 1 -4.13 52.60 -62.47
CA MET A 1 -5.33 51.83 -62.08
C MET A 1 -4.94 50.36 -62.08
N GLU A 2 -4.64 49.90 -60.87
CA GLU A 2 -4.11 48.57 -60.56
C GLU A 2 -5.18 47.50 -60.78
N LYS A 3 -4.87 46.48 -61.58
CA LYS A 3 -5.60 45.21 -61.54
C LYS A 3 -4.69 44.19 -60.86
N SER A 4 -4.90 44.02 -59.56
CA SER A 4 -4.31 42.96 -58.76
C SER A 4 -4.85 41.61 -59.21
N GLU A 5 -4.04 40.88 -59.96
CA GLU A 5 -4.27 39.49 -60.33
C GLU A 5 -3.89 38.61 -59.11
N LYS A 6 -4.88 38.32 -58.27
CA LYS A 6 -4.75 37.38 -57.15
C LYS A 6 -4.60 35.96 -57.70
N ALA A 7 -3.37 35.49 -57.79
CA ALA A 7 -3.07 34.08 -58.02
C ALA A 7 -3.43 33.27 -56.75
N GLU A 8 -4.61 32.64 -56.76
CA GLU A 8 -4.98 31.60 -55.81
C GLU A 8 -4.09 30.37 -56.04
N LEU A 9 -3.01 30.24 -55.26
CA LEU A 9 -2.33 28.95 -55.07
C LEU A 9 -3.27 28.02 -54.30
N ARG A 10 -4.12 27.29 -55.03
CA ARG A 10 -4.77 26.08 -54.52
C ARG A 10 -3.71 25.01 -54.37
N ALA A 11 -3.30 24.75 -53.13
CA ALA A 11 -2.50 23.58 -52.78
C ALA A 11 -3.20 22.31 -53.30
N PRO A 12 -2.44 21.32 -53.83
CA PRO A 12 -3.02 20.06 -54.27
C PRO A 12 -3.68 19.40 -53.06
N GLN A 13 -5.01 19.27 -53.10
CA GLN A 13 -5.74 18.42 -52.19
C GLN A 13 -5.27 16.99 -52.49
N THR A 14 -4.40 16.47 -51.63
CA THR A 14 -4.03 15.06 -51.64
C THR A 14 -5.33 14.29 -51.39
N GLU A 15 -5.95 13.78 -52.45
CA GLU A 15 -6.99 12.78 -52.37
C GLU A 15 -6.40 11.59 -51.60
N ILE A 16 -6.66 11.53 -50.30
CA ILE A 16 -6.45 10.33 -49.51
C ILE A 16 -7.43 9.34 -50.11
N ALA A 17 -6.95 8.54 -51.07
CA ALA A 17 -7.67 7.43 -51.63
C ALA A 17 -8.36 6.69 -50.48
N ARG A 18 -9.68 6.51 -50.58
CA ARG A 18 -10.51 5.85 -49.55
C ARG A 18 -9.94 4.45 -49.31
N ALA A 19 -9.00 4.33 -48.39
CA ALA A 19 -8.41 3.07 -48.01
C ALA A 19 -9.55 2.21 -47.47
N GLN A 20 -9.92 1.17 -48.22
CA GLN A 20 -10.93 0.22 -47.77
C GLN A 20 -10.44 -0.36 -46.45
N LEU A 21 -11.22 -0.14 -45.39
CA LEU A 21 -10.91 -0.67 -44.08
C LEU A 21 -10.88 -2.20 -44.18
N PRO A 22 -9.88 -2.86 -43.57
CA PRO A 22 -9.84 -4.32 -43.56
C PRO A 22 -11.10 -4.88 -42.88
N VAL A 23 -11.55 -6.06 -43.30
CA VAL A 23 -12.82 -6.67 -42.85
C VAL A 23 -12.89 -6.81 -41.33
N CYS A 24 -11.75 -7.03 -40.66
CA CYS A 24 -11.64 -7.08 -39.21
C CYS A 24 -11.89 -5.74 -38.49
N ALA A 25 -11.88 -4.61 -39.21
CA ALA A 25 -12.23 -3.30 -38.68
C ALA A 25 -13.72 -2.97 -38.87
N THR A 26 -14.44 -3.73 -39.70
CA THR A 26 -15.87 -3.54 -39.98
C THR A 26 -16.76 -4.56 -39.26
N ASP A 27 -16.28 -5.78 -39.05
CA ASP A 27 -17.00 -6.82 -38.30
C ASP A 27 -16.45 -6.92 -36.86
N GLY A 28 -17.35 -6.87 -35.87
CA GLY A 28 -17.02 -6.93 -34.45
C GLY A 28 -16.55 -8.32 -34.02
N ASP A 29 -15.28 -8.64 -34.25
CA ASP A 29 -14.64 -9.86 -33.78
C ASP A 29 -14.14 -9.68 -32.33
N GLU A 30 -14.94 -10.14 -31.37
CA GLU A 30 -14.61 -10.07 -29.94
C GLU A 30 -13.32 -10.86 -29.58
N GLU A 31 -13.06 -12.00 -30.24
CA GLU A 31 -11.86 -12.81 -29.96
C GLU A 31 -10.58 -12.10 -30.42
N LEU A 32 -10.65 -11.40 -31.56
CA LEU A 32 -9.55 -10.57 -32.04
C LEU A 32 -9.29 -9.40 -31.10
N VAL A 33 -10.35 -8.71 -30.64
CA VAL A 33 -10.22 -7.60 -29.68
C VAL A 33 -9.59 -8.08 -28.37
N ASP A 34 -10.03 -9.23 -27.83
CA ASP A 34 -9.45 -9.80 -26.61
C ASP A 34 -7.97 -10.16 -26.78
N ARG A 35 -7.60 -10.74 -27.93
CA ARG A 35 -6.20 -11.06 -28.25
C ARG A 35 -5.34 -9.80 -28.31
N VAL A 36 -5.79 -8.78 -29.03
CA VAL A 36 -5.07 -7.50 -29.14
C VAL A 36 -5.00 -6.81 -27.78
N ALA A 37 -6.06 -6.85 -26.98
CA ALA A 37 -6.06 -6.31 -25.62
C ALA A 37 -5.03 -7.02 -24.72
N LEU A 38 -4.90 -8.34 -24.83
CA LEU A 38 -3.87 -9.12 -24.12
C LEU A 38 -2.45 -8.72 -24.56
N GLU A 39 -2.22 -8.54 -25.85
CA GLU A 39 -0.93 -8.10 -26.39
C GLU A 39 -0.57 -6.68 -25.94
N ILE A 40 -1.51 -5.73 -26.04
CA ILE A 40 -1.34 -4.35 -25.55
C ILE A 40 -1.01 -4.37 -24.05
N ARG A 41 -1.74 -5.16 -23.27
CA ARG A 41 -1.47 -5.31 -21.83
C ARG A 41 -0.08 -5.87 -21.56
N ALA A 42 0.40 -6.83 -22.36
CA ALA A 42 1.75 -7.37 -22.24
C ALA A 42 2.83 -6.34 -22.61
N ILE A 43 2.60 -5.53 -23.65
CA ILE A 43 3.50 -4.43 -24.05
C ILE A 43 3.57 -3.39 -22.94
N LEU A 44 2.43 -2.85 -22.51
CA LEU A 44 2.37 -1.86 -21.43
C LEU A 44 2.99 -2.39 -20.14
N GLY A 45 2.74 -3.66 -19.80
CA GLY A 45 3.35 -4.31 -18.64
C GLY A 45 4.88 -4.33 -18.69
N ARG A 46 5.48 -4.60 -19.86
CA ARG A 46 6.93 -4.56 -20.05
C ARG A 46 7.48 -3.13 -19.96
N THR A 47 6.83 -2.17 -20.60
CA THR A 47 7.26 -0.75 -20.56
C THR A 47 7.21 -0.18 -19.15
N VAL A 48 6.13 -0.45 -18.41
CA VAL A 48 6.00 0.01 -17.01
C VAL A 48 7.05 -0.66 -16.11
N ALA A 49 7.37 -1.93 -16.34
CA ALA A 49 8.39 -2.64 -15.59
C ALA A 49 9.79 -2.04 -15.79
N LEU A 50 10.19 -1.80 -17.04
CA LEU A 50 11.45 -1.14 -17.38
C LEU A 50 11.51 0.28 -16.81
N GLY A 51 10.47 1.08 -17.05
CA GLY A 51 10.39 2.44 -16.53
C GLY A 51 10.44 2.50 -15.00
N MET A 52 9.88 1.50 -14.31
CA MET A 52 9.98 1.41 -12.84
C MET A 52 11.41 1.19 -12.36
N GLU A 53 12.20 0.38 -13.07
CA GLU A 53 13.61 0.15 -12.73
C GLU A 53 14.44 1.42 -12.96
N GLU A 54 14.29 2.05 -14.13
CA GLU A 54 14.98 3.29 -14.47
C GLU A 54 14.65 4.43 -13.51
N VAL A 55 13.37 4.60 -13.16
CA VAL A 55 12.95 5.58 -12.15
C VAL A 55 13.55 5.25 -10.79
N GLY A 56 13.56 3.98 -10.40
CA GLY A 56 14.15 3.55 -9.12
C GLY A 56 15.64 3.89 -9.04
N GLU A 57 16.39 3.60 -10.10
CA GLU A 57 17.82 3.92 -10.20
C GLU A 57 18.08 5.42 -10.21
N LEU A 58 17.29 6.19 -10.96
CA LEU A 58 17.38 7.65 -10.96
C LEU A 58 17.17 8.22 -9.55
N LEU A 59 16.13 7.75 -8.84
CA LEU A 59 15.85 8.21 -7.48
C LEU A 59 16.98 7.84 -6.51
N LEU A 60 17.53 6.63 -6.62
CA LEU A 60 18.63 6.17 -5.79
C LEU A 60 19.90 7.00 -6.03
N ARG A 61 20.26 7.23 -7.29
CA ARG A 61 21.39 8.05 -7.70
C ARG A 61 21.24 9.50 -7.24
N THR A 62 20.10 10.13 -7.53
CA THR A 62 19.89 11.57 -7.31
C THR A 62 19.71 11.93 -5.83
N PHE A 63 19.01 11.11 -5.05
CA PHE A 63 18.72 11.44 -3.64
C PHE A 63 19.59 10.73 -2.62
N TYR A 64 20.30 9.66 -3.02
CA TYR A 64 21.08 8.83 -2.11
C TYR A 64 22.47 8.48 -2.67
N ASN A 65 22.96 9.19 -3.70
CA ASN A 65 24.30 9.01 -4.26
C ASN A 65 24.65 7.55 -4.60
N ASP A 66 23.69 6.80 -5.14
CA ASP A 66 23.83 5.38 -5.45
C ASP A 66 24.15 4.46 -4.25
N ASP A 67 23.98 4.95 -3.01
CA ASP A 67 24.22 4.19 -1.79
C ASP A 67 22.91 3.67 -1.15
N PRO A 68 22.66 2.34 -1.18
CA PRO A 68 21.51 1.72 -0.52
C PRO A 68 21.50 1.89 1.01
N ALA A 69 22.67 2.03 1.64
CA ALA A 69 22.78 2.21 3.08
C ALA A 69 22.19 3.55 3.53
N LEU A 70 22.33 4.61 2.72
CA LEU A 70 21.73 5.92 3.01
C LEU A 70 20.20 5.85 3.02
N TYR A 71 19.60 5.04 2.14
CA TYR A 71 18.16 4.79 2.16
C TYR A 71 17.72 4.03 3.43
N ALA A 72 18.55 3.09 3.92
CA ALA A 72 18.28 2.32 5.13
C ALA A 72 18.62 3.05 6.45
N SER A 73 19.33 4.19 6.39
CA SER A 73 19.78 4.96 7.55
C SER A 73 18.64 5.35 8.50
N THR A 74 18.93 5.69 9.76
CA THR A 74 17.91 6.07 10.76
C THR A 74 17.69 7.59 10.90
N SER A 75 18.39 8.40 10.11
CA SER A 75 18.32 9.88 10.21
C SER A 75 16.90 10.42 9.98
N HIS A 76 16.50 11.46 10.73
CA HIS A 76 15.19 12.11 10.54
C HIS A 76 15.06 12.87 9.21
N ALA A 77 16.19 13.29 8.62
CA ALA A 77 16.23 14.03 7.35
C ALA A 77 16.18 13.12 6.10
N LYS A 78 16.27 11.80 6.28
CA LYS A 78 16.60 10.80 5.23
C LYS A 78 15.65 10.67 4.04
N HIS A 79 14.54 11.40 4.01
CA HIS A 79 13.56 11.37 2.90
C HIS A 79 12.92 12.74 2.64
N VAL A 80 13.59 13.86 2.95
CA VAL A 80 12.99 15.19 2.73
C VAL A 80 12.73 15.42 1.23
N SER A 81 13.75 15.24 0.38
CA SER A 81 13.62 15.42 -1.08
C SER A 81 12.62 14.44 -1.70
N LEU A 82 12.62 13.18 -1.27
CA LEU A 82 11.64 12.18 -1.72
C LEU A 82 10.21 12.58 -1.33
N ARG A 83 9.98 13.06 -0.10
CA ARG A 83 8.67 13.54 0.34
C ARG A 83 8.20 14.77 -0.45
N LEU A 84 9.12 15.67 -0.83
CA LEU A 84 8.80 16.81 -1.70
C LEU A 84 8.39 16.36 -3.11
N LEU A 85 9.08 15.35 -3.67
CA LEU A 85 8.71 14.76 -4.95
C LEU A 85 7.35 14.04 -4.87
N GLU A 86 7.10 13.27 -3.81
CA GLU A 86 5.82 12.60 -3.58
C GLU A 86 4.65 13.59 -3.51
N ARG A 87 4.86 14.80 -2.98
CA ARG A 87 3.84 15.86 -3.01
C ARG A 87 3.52 16.31 -4.44
N ARG A 88 4.49 16.29 -5.35
CA ARG A 88 4.30 16.65 -6.77
C ARG A 88 3.66 15.52 -7.60
N CYS A 89 3.63 14.29 -7.13
CA CYS A 89 2.93 13.17 -7.80
C CYS A 89 1.42 13.38 -7.98
N GLU A 90 0.81 14.29 -7.21
CA GLU A 90 -0.62 14.63 -7.33
C GLU A 90 -0.87 15.77 -8.33
N SER A 91 0.18 16.33 -8.93
CA SER A 91 0.08 17.39 -9.94
C SER A 91 0.16 16.84 -11.37
N LEU A 92 -0.37 17.60 -12.33
CA LEU A 92 -0.36 17.25 -13.77
C LEU A 92 1.05 17.00 -14.34
N SER A 93 2.11 17.52 -13.71
CA SER A 93 3.47 17.40 -14.21
C SER A 93 4.07 16.00 -14.08
N LEU A 94 3.52 15.13 -13.23
CA LEU A 94 4.08 13.80 -12.99
C LEU A 94 2.97 12.75 -12.92
N PRO A 95 2.67 12.02 -14.01
CA PRO A 95 1.54 11.10 -14.09
C PRO A 95 1.82 9.74 -13.41
N VAL A 96 2.41 9.75 -12.20
CA VAL A 96 2.69 8.53 -11.42
C VAL A 96 2.22 8.67 -9.99
N ARG A 97 1.73 7.57 -9.42
CA ARG A 97 1.28 7.54 -8.02
C ARG A 97 2.46 7.55 -7.05
N ARG A 98 2.30 8.12 -5.85
CA ARG A 98 3.31 8.06 -4.77
C ARG A 98 3.81 6.63 -4.51
N ALA A 99 2.90 5.66 -4.47
CA ALA A 99 3.23 4.25 -4.25
C ALA A 99 4.12 3.64 -5.35
N PHE A 100 4.09 4.18 -6.58
CA PHE A 100 4.98 3.77 -7.66
C PHE A 100 6.43 4.15 -7.33
N LEU A 101 6.68 5.42 -6.96
CA LEU A 101 8.03 5.90 -6.61
C LEU A 101 8.63 5.10 -5.44
N GLY A 102 7.84 4.86 -4.39
CA GLY A 102 8.29 4.08 -3.24
C GLY A 102 8.69 2.64 -3.62
N LYS A 103 7.91 1.99 -4.49
CA LYS A 103 8.24 0.63 -4.98
C LYS A 103 9.45 0.62 -5.91
N ALA A 104 9.53 1.59 -6.82
CA ALA A 104 10.66 1.75 -7.75
C ALA A 104 11.98 1.89 -6.97
N LEU A 105 12.01 2.80 -6.00
CA LEU A 105 13.18 3.02 -5.15
C LEU A 105 13.53 1.78 -4.32
N GLN A 106 12.55 1.10 -3.71
CA GLN A 106 12.78 -0.15 -2.97
C GLN A 106 13.36 -1.24 -3.86
N LEU A 107 12.88 -1.35 -5.11
CA LEU A 107 13.39 -2.30 -6.07
C LEU A 107 14.85 -2.00 -6.43
N ALA A 108 15.19 -0.74 -6.69
CA ALA A 108 16.56 -0.33 -6.99
C ALA A 108 17.53 -0.57 -5.81
N VAL A 109 17.12 -0.20 -4.59
CA VAL A 109 17.87 -0.49 -3.35
C VAL A 109 18.12 -1.99 -3.23
N LEU A 110 17.07 -2.80 -3.36
CA LEU A 110 17.20 -4.25 -3.24
C LEU A 110 18.12 -4.84 -4.30
N SER A 111 17.96 -4.44 -5.56
CA SER A 111 18.81 -4.86 -6.67
C SER A 111 20.29 -4.53 -6.43
N ARG A 112 20.60 -3.37 -5.83
CA ARG A 112 21.97 -2.98 -5.46
C ARG A 112 22.53 -3.74 -4.27
N THR A 113 21.69 -4.06 -3.28
CA THR A 113 22.13 -4.83 -2.10
C THR A 113 22.38 -6.30 -2.39
N LEU A 114 21.72 -6.85 -3.42
CA LEU A 114 21.87 -8.26 -3.79
C LEU A 114 23.06 -8.45 -4.74
N PRO A 115 23.77 -9.58 -4.66
CA PRO A 115 24.83 -9.93 -5.59
C PRO A 115 24.38 -9.84 -7.05
N ALA A 116 25.31 -9.55 -7.96
CA ALA A 116 25.01 -9.43 -9.39
C ALA A 116 24.37 -10.69 -9.99
N GLN A 117 24.67 -11.85 -9.40
CA GLN A 117 24.23 -13.17 -9.84
C GLN A 117 22.97 -13.66 -9.11
N ALA A 118 22.34 -12.82 -8.29
CA ALA A 118 21.16 -13.17 -7.53
C ALA A 118 20.00 -13.61 -8.45
N ARG A 119 19.39 -14.75 -8.13
CA ARG A 119 18.22 -15.31 -8.80
C ARG A 119 17.03 -14.38 -8.75
N PHE A 120 16.96 -13.52 -7.75
CA PHE A 120 16.02 -12.40 -7.71
C PHE A 120 15.97 -11.61 -9.02
N ARG A 121 17.12 -11.33 -9.66
CA ARG A 121 17.19 -10.53 -10.89
C ARG A 121 16.63 -11.25 -12.12
N LEU A 122 16.60 -12.57 -12.10
CA LEU A 122 16.02 -13.40 -13.17
C LEU A 122 14.49 -13.46 -13.12
N LEU A 123 13.88 -13.00 -12.02
CA LEU A 123 12.43 -13.00 -11.88
C LEU A 123 11.77 -11.88 -12.70
N PRO A 124 10.55 -12.13 -13.24
CA PRO A 124 9.73 -11.07 -13.80
C PRO A 124 9.49 -9.94 -12.77
N SER A 125 9.39 -8.69 -13.22
CA SER A 125 9.25 -7.54 -12.33
C SER A 125 8.03 -7.65 -11.41
N SER A 126 6.93 -8.23 -11.88
CA SER A 126 5.74 -8.53 -11.06
C SER A 126 6.05 -9.43 -9.87
N HIS A 127 6.90 -10.44 -10.04
CA HIS A 127 7.33 -11.34 -8.95
C HIS A 127 8.31 -10.65 -8.01
N ARG A 128 9.26 -9.87 -8.56
CA ARG A 128 10.20 -9.07 -7.75
C ARG A 128 9.48 -8.11 -6.81
N LEU A 129 8.43 -7.44 -7.30
CA LEU A 129 7.61 -6.53 -6.50
C LEU A 129 6.91 -7.21 -5.30
N GLU A 130 6.50 -8.46 -5.44
CA GLU A 130 5.87 -9.21 -4.34
C GLU A 130 6.86 -9.61 -3.25
N LEU A 131 8.17 -9.65 -3.55
CA LEU A 131 9.23 -9.98 -2.60
C LEU A 131 9.70 -8.77 -1.77
N LEU A 132 9.47 -7.53 -2.25
CA LEU A 132 9.86 -6.28 -1.56
C LEU A 132 9.44 -6.16 -0.08
N PRO A 133 8.29 -6.72 0.37
CA PRO A 133 7.91 -6.66 1.77
C PRO A 133 8.85 -7.43 2.72
N LEU A 134 9.71 -8.30 2.19
CA LEU A 134 10.73 -9.00 2.96
C LEU A 134 11.93 -8.06 3.13
N ARG A 135 12.45 -7.97 4.36
CA ARG A 135 13.59 -7.10 4.68
C ARG A 135 14.94 -7.81 4.64
N CYS A 136 14.94 -9.14 4.59
CA CYS A 136 16.15 -9.96 4.67
C CYS A 136 16.54 -10.44 3.26
N PRO A 137 17.72 -10.06 2.74
CA PRO A 137 18.15 -10.43 1.39
C PRO A 137 18.25 -11.94 1.19
N GLU A 138 18.72 -12.69 2.19
CA GLU A 138 18.81 -14.16 2.15
C GLU A 138 17.45 -14.83 1.91
N LYS A 139 16.39 -14.32 2.57
CA LYS A 139 15.03 -14.87 2.42
C LYS A 139 14.43 -14.54 1.08
N ILE A 140 14.75 -13.35 0.55
CA ILE A 140 14.34 -12.94 -0.80
C ILE A 140 14.96 -13.90 -1.82
N GLU A 141 16.25 -14.17 -1.69
CA GLU A 141 16.96 -15.06 -2.60
C GLU A 141 16.48 -16.52 -2.49
N ALA A 142 16.28 -17.03 -1.27
CA ALA A 142 15.73 -18.38 -1.07
C ALA A 142 14.33 -18.54 -1.68
N LEU A 143 13.47 -17.51 -1.57
CA LEU A 143 12.16 -17.52 -2.22
C LEU A 143 12.25 -17.33 -3.72
N ALA A 144 13.23 -16.57 -4.22
CA ALA A 144 13.46 -16.42 -5.65
C ALA A 144 13.88 -17.74 -6.31
N ILE A 145 14.78 -18.48 -5.67
CA ILE A 145 15.19 -19.83 -6.09
C ILE A 145 13.96 -20.75 -6.18
N LYS A 146 13.13 -20.78 -5.14
CA LYS A 146 11.89 -21.59 -5.12
C LYS A 146 10.91 -21.15 -6.20
N ALA A 147 10.74 -19.85 -6.39
CA ALA A 147 9.81 -19.30 -7.38
C ALA A 147 10.22 -19.68 -8.82
N LEU A 148 11.52 -19.66 -9.13
CA LEU A 148 12.05 -20.09 -10.42
C LEU A 148 11.95 -21.61 -10.60
N GLY A 149 12.35 -22.40 -9.60
CA GLY A 149 12.34 -23.85 -9.67
C GLY A 149 10.94 -24.45 -9.80
N GLU A 150 9.97 -23.96 -9.04
CA GLU A 150 8.58 -24.43 -9.09
C GLU A 150 7.71 -23.69 -10.11
N LYS A 151 8.27 -22.76 -10.90
CA LYS A 151 7.52 -21.88 -11.82
C LYS A 151 6.30 -21.24 -11.15
N MET A 152 6.50 -20.67 -9.96
CA MET A 152 5.39 -20.15 -9.16
C MET A 152 4.66 -19.00 -9.86
N SER A 153 3.32 -19.02 -9.81
CA SER A 153 2.52 -17.85 -10.18
C SER A 153 2.67 -16.73 -9.15
N VAL A 154 2.42 -15.48 -9.56
CA VAL A 154 2.48 -14.29 -8.69
C VAL A 154 1.62 -14.48 -7.42
N LYS A 155 0.45 -15.12 -7.55
CA LYS A 155 -0.44 -15.44 -6.42
C LYS A 155 0.23 -16.38 -5.41
N ARG A 156 0.94 -17.41 -5.88
CA ARG A 156 1.67 -18.35 -5.03
C ARG A 156 2.86 -17.68 -4.34
N VAL A 157 3.63 -16.85 -5.06
CA VAL A 157 4.72 -16.05 -4.46
C VAL A 157 4.18 -15.15 -3.35
N ARG A 158 3.10 -14.41 -3.60
CA ARG A 158 2.45 -13.57 -2.59
C ARG A 158 2.04 -14.36 -1.34
N SER A 159 1.49 -15.56 -1.53
CA SER A 159 1.12 -16.44 -0.41
C SER A 159 2.35 -16.88 0.40
N ALA A 160 3.44 -17.28 -0.27
CA ALA A 160 4.69 -17.65 0.38
C ALA A 160 5.30 -16.48 1.18
N VAL A 161 5.32 -15.28 0.60
CA VAL A 161 5.78 -14.05 1.29
C VAL A 161 4.94 -13.75 2.52
N ARG A 162 3.61 -13.90 2.43
CA ARG A 162 2.71 -13.72 3.60
C ARG A 162 3.02 -14.72 4.72
N LYS A 163 3.28 -15.98 4.38
CA LYS A 163 3.68 -17.01 5.37
C LYS A 163 4.99 -16.64 6.06
N GLU A 164 6.00 -16.22 5.31
CA GLU A 164 7.29 -15.80 5.87
C GLU A 164 7.19 -14.54 6.74
N ARG A 165 6.32 -13.60 6.39
CA ARG A 165 6.04 -12.42 7.24
C ARG A 165 5.25 -12.76 8.50
N GLY A 166 4.32 -13.70 8.42
CA GLY A 166 3.48 -14.13 9.55
C GLY A 166 4.31 -14.71 10.70
N LYS A 167 5.37 -15.45 10.38
CA LYS A 167 6.30 -16.04 11.36
C LYS A 167 6.98 -15.00 12.27
N HIS A 168 7.17 -13.77 11.80
CA HIS A 168 7.88 -12.70 12.52
C HIS A 168 6.96 -11.67 13.19
N ARG A 169 5.63 -11.82 13.08
CA ARG A 169 4.67 -10.91 13.71
C ARG A 169 4.33 -11.26 15.15
N SER A 170 4.79 -12.39 15.69
CA SER A 170 4.50 -12.79 17.08
C SER A 170 5.25 -11.95 18.13
N GLU A 171 6.37 -11.31 17.78
CA GLU A 171 7.24 -10.67 18.79
C GLU A 171 7.27 -9.14 18.75
N ARG A 172 6.86 -8.51 17.63
CA ARG A 172 6.82 -7.03 17.52
C ARG A 172 5.42 -6.49 17.69
N GLY A 173 5.09 -6.17 18.94
CA GLY A 173 3.90 -5.45 19.34
C GLY A 173 3.74 -5.49 20.86
N ARG A 174 3.05 -4.50 21.44
CA ARG A 174 2.58 -4.62 22.83
C ARG A 174 1.77 -5.91 22.92
N LYS A 175 2.20 -6.85 23.79
CA LYS A 175 1.43 -8.08 24.03
C LYS A 175 -0.04 -7.69 24.25
N PRO A 176 -0.99 -8.32 23.56
CA PRO A 176 -2.40 -7.97 23.71
C PRO A 176 -2.74 -8.04 25.19
N THR A 177 -3.32 -6.96 25.71
CA THR A 177 -3.76 -6.94 27.11
C THR A 177 -4.74 -8.10 27.28
N PRO A 178 -4.54 -9.00 28.26
CA PRO A 178 -5.44 -10.13 28.51
C PRO A 178 -6.90 -9.68 28.50
N ALA A 179 -7.78 -10.51 27.93
CA ALA A 179 -9.18 -10.15 27.73
C ALA A 179 -9.86 -9.69 29.02
N ILE A 180 -9.52 -10.33 30.15
CA ILE A 180 -10.01 -10.00 31.50
C ILE A 180 -9.60 -8.56 31.89
N LEU A 181 -8.32 -8.21 31.75
CA LEU A 181 -7.83 -6.86 32.08
C LEU A 181 -8.43 -5.79 31.15
N LYS A 182 -8.67 -6.13 29.88
CA LYS A 182 -9.36 -5.24 28.94
C LYS A 182 -10.81 -5.01 29.36
N ALA A 183 -11.54 -6.05 29.76
CA ALA A 183 -12.92 -5.97 30.21
C ALA A 183 -13.05 -5.15 31.51
N ILE A 184 -12.22 -5.42 32.52
CA ILE A 184 -12.20 -4.66 33.78
C ILE A 184 -11.85 -3.19 33.49
N GLY A 185 -10.82 -2.94 32.70
CA GLY A 185 -10.39 -1.60 32.33
C GLY A 185 -11.46 -0.81 31.56
N SER A 186 -12.21 -1.47 30.66
CA SER A 186 -13.30 -0.82 29.92
C SER A 186 -14.52 -0.51 30.80
N SER A 187 -14.81 -1.32 31.81
CA SER A 187 -15.94 -1.10 32.73
C SER A 187 -15.63 -0.05 33.79
N ALA A 188 -14.38 0.03 34.28
CA ALA A 188 -13.98 0.98 35.30
C ALA A 188 -13.73 2.40 34.75
N ARG A 189 -13.28 2.52 33.49
CA ARG A 189 -12.86 3.80 32.90
C ARG A 189 -13.98 4.84 32.77
N PRO A 190 -15.23 4.50 32.42
CA PRO A 190 -16.34 5.47 32.39
C PRO A 190 -16.77 5.93 33.77
N LEU A 191 -16.57 5.09 34.80
CA LEU A 191 -16.93 5.42 36.18
C LEU A 191 -15.90 6.32 36.87
N ARG A 192 -14.77 6.62 36.21
CA ARG A 192 -13.65 7.36 36.79
C ARG A 192 -13.38 8.65 36.02
N ASP A 193 -13.31 9.76 36.73
CA ASP A 193 -12.81 11.02 36.21
C ASP A 193 -11.30 10.91 35.93
N ARG A 194 -10.88 11.26 34.71
CA ARG A 194 -9.47 11.17 34.27
C ARG A 194 -8.56 12.17 34.98
N ALA A 195 -9.09 13.31 35.42
CA ALA A 195 -8.30 14.37 36.04
C ALA A 195 -8.12 14.13 37.55
N THR A 196 -9.20 13.72 38.24
CA THR A 196 -9.20 13.58 39.70
C THR A 196 -9.02 12.14 40.18
N GLY A 197 -9.23 11.16 39.29
CA GLY A 197 -9.19 9.75 39.62
C GLY A 197 -10.33 9.27 40.53
N ARG A 198 -11.31 10.13 40.83
CA ARG A 198 -12.51 9.83 41.63
C ARG A 198 -13.67 9.39 40.75
N LEU A 199 -14.83 9.10 41.35
CA LEU A 199 -16.04 8.74 40.61
C LEU A 199 -16.41 9.88 39.65
N ALA A 200 -16.75 9.55 38.41
CA ALA A 200 -17.10 10.52 37.37
C ALA A 200 -18.42 11.26 37.65
N PHE A 201 -19.31 10.66 38.45
CA PHE A 201 -20.62 11.18 38.77
C PHE A 201 -20.64 11.81 40.17
N ARG A 202 -21.25 12.99 40.29
CA ARG A 202 -21.49 13.70 41.55
C ARG A 202 -22.94 13.57 41.98
N ARG A 203 -23.23 13.95 43.23
CA ARG A 203 -24.61 13.98 43.75
C ARG A 203 -25.50 14.94 42.96
N GLU A 204 -24.92 16.00 42.40
CA GLU A 204 -25.61 16.97 41.54
C GLU A 204 -26.13 16.33 40.24
N ASP A 205 -25.37 15.40 39.65
CA ASP A 205 -25.76 14.69 38.43
C ASP A 205 -26.93 13.71 38.67
N LEU A 206 -27.15 13.31 39.93
CA LEU A 206 -28.24 12.43 40.34
C LEU A 206 -29.54 13.21 40.64
N ALA A 207 -29.46 14.53 40.85
CA ALA A 207 -30.61 15.35 41.21
C ALA A 207 -31.64 15.49 40.07
N GLY A 208 -31.20 15.32 38.82
CA GLY A 208 -32.08 15.37 37.64
C GLY A 208 -32.75 14.05 37.28
N LEU A 209 -32.51 12.97 38.03
CA LEU A 209 -33.07 11.65 37.72
C LEU A 209 -34.45 11.47 38.38
N SER A 210 -35.39 10.91 37.62
CA SER A 210 -36.67 10.47 38.17
C SER A 210 -36.51 9.32 39.16
N ARG A 211 -37.50 9.11 40.04
CA ARG A 211 -37.50 8.01 41.02
C ARG A 211 -37.38 6.63 40.36
N GLU A 212 -37.96 6.45 39.17
CA GLU A 212 -37.87 5.20 38.41
C GLU A 212 -36.46 4.98 37.85
N GLN A 213 -35.83 6.03 37.31
CA GLN A 213 -34.45 5.98 36.83
C GLN A 213 -33.46 5.71 37.97
N LEU A 214 -33.68 6.30 39.15
CA LEU A 214 -32.87 6.04 40.35
C LEU A 214 -32.97 4.58 40.79
N LYS A 215 -34.18 4.01 40.86
CA LYS A 215 -34.38 2.59 41.18
C LYS A 215 -33.69 1.67 40.17
N LYS A 216 -33.78 2.00 38.88
CA LYS A 216 -33.11 1.23 37.82
C LYS A 216 -31.58 1.31 37.93
N ALA A 217 -31.04 2.51 38.13
CA ALA A 217 -29.61 2.72 38.32
C ALA A 217 -29.08 1.97 39.56
N GLN A 218 -29.85 1.95 40.64
CA GLN A 218 -29.53 1.20 41.86
C GLN A 218 -29.50 -0.31 41.61
N ALA A 219 -30.51 -0.87 40.94
CA ALA A 219 -30.55 -2.29 40.59
C ALA A 219 -29.39 -2.71 39.66
N GLU A 220 -29.02 -1.86 38.69
CA GLU A 220 -27.87 -2.10 37.82
C GLU A 220 -26.53 -2.02 38.57
N ALA A 221 -26.39 -1.08 39.51
CA ALA A 221 -25.22 -0.95 40.37
C ALA A 221 -25.04 -2.17 41.30
N ASP A 222 -26.12 -2.63 41.93
CA ASP A 222 -26.12 -3.83 42.78
C ASP A 222 -25.76 -5.09 41.98
N GLY A 223 -26.28 -5.20 40.75
CA GLY A 223 -25.92 -6.29 39.84
C GLY A 223 -24.44 -6.26 39.43
N LEU A 224 -23.87 -5.07 39.25
CA LEU A 224 -22.46 -4.89 38.94
C LEU A 224 -21.55 -5.23 40.14
N LEU A 225 -21.94 -4.86 41.36
CA LEU A 225 -21.24 -5.23 42.59
C LEU A 225 -21.15 -6.75 42.76
N LYS A 226 -22.27 -7.47 42.64
CA LYS A 226 -22.28 -8.95 42.74
C LYS A 226 -21.33 -9.62 41.74
N LYS A 227 -21.32 -9.15 40.49
CA LYS A 227 -20.41 -9.67 39.46
C LYS A 227 -18.95 -9.36 39.74
N ILE A 228 -18.65 -8.21 40.36
CA ILE A 228 -17.29 -7.87 40.80
C ILE A 228 -16.87 -8.77 41.95
N GLU A 229 -17.75 -9.05 42.92
CA GLU A 229 -17.46 -9.97 44.02
C GLU A 229 -17.16 -11.39 43.52
N GLU A 230 -17.95 -11.91 42.57
CA GLU A 230 -17.68 -13.18 41.90
C GLU A 230 -16.33 -13.19 41.19
N LEU A 231 -16.00 -12.10 40.47
CA LEU A 231 -14.72 -11.97 39.79
C LEU A 231 -13.54 -11.91 40.77
N ILE A 232 -13.69 -11.23 41.91
CA ILE A 232 -12.67 -11.19 42.97
C ILE A 232 -12.41 -12.59 43.53
N ARG A 233 -13.47 -13.38 43.77
CA ARG A 233 -13.34 -14.78 44.22
C ARG A 233 -12.60 -15.66 43.21
N LEU A 234 -12.73 -15.40 41.91
CA LEU A 234 -12.01 -16.14 40.86
C LEU A 234 -10.55 -15.71 40.70
N LEU A 235 -10.15 -14.57 41.26
CA LEU A 235 -8.79 -14.02 41.18
C LEU A 235 -7.94 -14.34 42.43
N GLN A 236 -8.55 -14.86 43.49
CA GLN A 236 -7.90 -15.36 44.72
C GLN A 236 -7.64 -16.86 44.61
#